data_AF-A0A316SM85-F1
#
_entry.id   AF-A0A316SM85-F1
#
_cell.length_a   1.000
_cell.length_b   1.000
_cell.length_c   1.000
_cell.angle_alpha   90.00
_cell.angle_beta   90.00
_cell.angle_gamma   90.00
#
_symmetry.space_group_name_H-M   'P 1'
#
loop_
_entity.id
_entity.type
_entity.pdbx_description
1 polymer ?
#
loop_
_entity_poly.entity_id
_entity_poly.type
_entity_poly.pdbx_seq_one_letter_code
_entity_poly.pdbx_strand_id
1 'polypeptide(L)'
;MKKKTLSILISVLLTLCLLFCFTGCRDKVVYVRIYAKDPVNGKEIKEIWGYEAHLEYTGSKIDIRDVFDIKVVKESNGKTIKFAQPIIRSYFLSSEGNYQSFVNQKGKYYVEIEWNRQDEFLNYSSALMDFYLYVE
;
A
#
# COMPACT_ATOMS: atom_id res chain seq x y z
N MET A 1 9.23 27.46 51.15
CA MET A 1 9.91 27.84 49.89
C MET A 1 9.41 29.19 49.41
N LYS A 2 10.31 30.12 49.04
CA LYS A 2 9.91 31.47 48.57
C LYS A 2 9.14 31.34 47.24
N LYS A 3 8.03 32.10 47.07
CA LYS A 3 7.18 32.11 45.85
C LYS A 3 7.96 32.15 44.52
N LYS A 4 9.12 32.81 44.51
CA LYS A 4 10.01 32.90 43.34
C LYS A 4 10.60 31.54 42.92
N THR A 5 10.93 30.67 43.87
CA THR A 5 11.53 29.36 43.60
C THR A 5 10.54 28.39 42.98
N LEU A 6 9.26 28.46 43.38
CA LEU A 6 8.19 27.64 42.81
C LEU A 6 7.87 28.04 41.35
N SER A 7 7.86 29.34 41.06
CA SER A 7 7.62 29.85 39.71
C SER A 7 8.71 29.43 38.71
N ILE A 8 9.97 29.46 39.14
CA ILE A 8 11.11 29.01 38.32
C ILE A 8 11.00 27.51 38.04
N LEU A 9 10.67 26.71 39.06
CA LEU A 9 10.53 25.26 38.90
C LEU A 9 9.42 24.88 37.90
N ILE A 10 8.27 25.56 37.98
CA ILE A 10 7.15 25.35 37.06
C ILE A 10 7.52 25.76 35.62
N SER A 11 8.20 26.89 35.47
CA SER A 11 8.67 27.37 34.15
C SER A 11 9.63 26.39 33.48
N VAL A 12 10.59 25.86 34.24
CA VAL A 12 11.54 24.84 33.76
C VAL A 12 10.82 23.54 33.40
N LEU A 13 9.85 23.09 34.22
CA LEU A 13 9.08 21.88 33.94
C LEU A 13 8.23 22.02 32.67
N LEU A 14 7.61 23.18 32.46
CA LEU A 14 6.84 23.49 31.26
C LEU A 14 7.71 23.54 30.00
N THR A 15 8.91 24.15 30.08
CA THR A 15 9.85 24.16 28.96
C THR A 15 10.36 22.75 28.63
N LEU A 16 10.63 21.93 29.65
CA LEU A 16 11.02 20.53 29.46
C LEU A 16 9.88 19.73 28.83
N CYS A 17 8.64 19.87 29.31
CA CYS A 17 7.45 19.23 28.73
C CYS A 17 7.26 19.63 27.27
N LEU A 18 7.40 20.92 26.93
CA LEU A 18 7.31 21.38 25.54
C LEU A 18 8.43 20.78 24.69
N LEU A 19 9.68 20.75 25.17
CA LEU A 19 10.81 20.11 24.49
C LEU A 19 10.56 18.61 24.22
N PHE A 20 9.99 17.88 25.18
CA PHE A 20 9.60 16.47 25.00
C PHE A 20 8.40 16.31 24.05
N CYS A 21 7.43 17.21 24.08
CA CYS A 21 6.31 17.23 23.12
C CYS A 21 6.78 17.51 21.68
N PHE A 22 7.78 18.39 21.49
CA PHE A 22 8.30 18.74 20.16
C PHE A 22 9.30 17.73 19.60
N THR A 23 9.99 16.96 20.44
CA THR A 23 10.99 15.97 19.99
C THR A 23 10.45 14.53 19.94
N GLY A 24 9.33 14.23 20.62
CA GLY A 24 8.79 12.88 20.74
C GLY A 24 7.63 12.50 19.80
N CYS A 25 7.03 13.45 19.09
CA CYS A 25 5.80 13.22 18.31
C CYS A 25 5.97 13.27 16.79
N ARG A 26 7.15 12.89 16.25
CA ARG A 26 7.19 12.52 14.83
C ARG A 26 6.88 11.03 14.76
N ASP A 27 5.62 10.69 14.53
CA ASP A 27 5.18 9.32 14.33
C ASP A 27 6.14 8.63 13.36
N LYS A 28 6.76 7.53 13.81
CA LYS A 28 7.69 6.78 12.98
C LYS A 28 6.92 6.23 11.79
N VAL A 29 7.30 6.66 10.59
CA VAL A 29 6.69 6.17 9.34
C VAL A 29 6.74 4.65 9.32
N VAL A 30 5.57 4.04 9.13
CA VAL A 30 5.42 2.60 8.95
C VAL A 30 5.66 2.27 7.47
N TYR A 31 6.81 1.68 7.17
CA TYR A 31 7.09 1.18 5.84
C TYR A 31 6.19 -0.01 5.49
N VAL A 32 5.57 0.06 4.33
CA VAL A 32 4.65 -0.93 3.81
C VAL A 32 5.02 -1.32 2.40
N ARG A 33 4.61 -2.52 2.01
CA ARG A 33 4.66 -3.01 0.63
C ARG A 33 3.33 -3.62 0.25
N ILE A 34 3.14 -3.79 -1.05
CA ILE A 34 2.02 -4.56 -1.58
C ILE A 34 2.40 -6.04 -1.52
N TYR A 35 1.44 -6.85 -1.10
CA TYR A 35 1.46 -8.30 -1.17
C TYR A 35 0.39 -8.71 -2.16
N ALA A 36 0.73 -9.57 -3.11
CA ALA A 36 -0.22 -10.24 -3.98
C ALA A 36 0.18 -11.71 -4.10
N LYS A 37 -0.82 -12.59 -4.14
CA LYS A 37 -0.63 -14.02 -4.36
C LYS A 37 -1.20 -14.40 -5.71
N ASP A 38 -0.42 -15.09 -6.53
CA ASP A 38 -0.88 -15.68 -7.77
C ASP A 38 -1.92 -16.76 -7.46
N PRO A 39 -3.11 -16.69 -8.07
CA PRO A 39 -4.23 -17.60 -7.79
C PRO A 39 -4.02 -19.01 -8.35
N VAL A 40 -3.22 -19.16 -9.41
CA VAL A 40 -2.98 -20.44 -10.11
C VAL A 40 -1.91 -21.24 -9.39
N ASN A 41 -0.76 -20.62 -9.11
CA ASN A 41 0.38 -21.33 -8.52
C ASN A 41 0.53 -21.11 -7.00
N GLY A 42 -0.23 -20.16 -6.43
CA GLY A 42 -0.24 -19.87 -5.00
C GLY A 42 1.04 -19.20 -4.49
N LYS A 43 1.94 -18.72 -5.35
CA LYS A 43 3.17 -18.03 -4.95
C LYS A 43 2.91 -16.54 -4.78
N GLU A 44 3.69 -15.93 -3.90
CA GLU A 44 3.71 -14.47 -3.79
C GLU A 44 4.36 -13.85 -5.03
N ILE A 45 3.74 -12.82 -5.57
CA ILE A 45 4.27 -11.99 -6.65
C ILE A 45 5.33 -11.06 -6.04
N LYS A 46 6.60 -11.27 -6.39
CA LYS A 46 7.73 -10.50 -5.84
C LYS A 46 8.51 -9.68 -6.88
N GLU A 47 8.36 -10.02 -8.15
CA GLU A 47 9.09 -9.38 -9.24
C GLU A 47 8.26 -8.26 -9.86
N ILE A 48 8.57 -7.04 -9.46
CA ILE A 48 8.09 -5.82 -10.12
C ILE A 48 8.71 -5.81 -11.53
N TRP A 49 7.91 -5.53 -12.57
CA TRP A 49 8.30 -5.52 -13.99
C TRP A 49 8.76 -6.86 -14.60
N GLY A 50 8.42 -8.01 -14.00
CA GLY A 50 8.86 -9.32 -14.51
C GLY A 50 7.90 -10.47 -14.30
N TYR A 51 6.99 -10.36 -13.32
CA TYR A 51 6.06 -11.45 -13.05
C TYR A 51 4.96 -11.54 -14.13
N GLU A 52 4.71 -12.76 -14.58
CA GLU A 52 3.65 -13.09 -15.53
C GLU A 52 2.64 -14.03 -14.85
N ALA A 53 1.44 -13.51 -14.60
CA ALA A 53 0.31 -14.28 -14.11
C ALA A 53 -0.57 -14.72 -15.28
N HIS A 54 -1.18 -15.90 -15.18
CA HIS A 54 -2.08 -16.43 -16.21
C HIS A 54 -3.45 -16.72 -15.60
N LEU A 55 -4.53 -16.37 -16.31
CA LEU A 55 -5.91 -16.67 -15.94
C LEU A 55 -6.69 -17.19 -17.13
N GLU A 56 -7.58 -18.14 -16.89
CA GLU A 56 -8.54 -18.61 -17.90
C GLU A 56 -9.73 -17.63 -17.99
N TYR A 57 -10.08 -17.23 -19.21
CA TYR A 57 -11.24 -16.39 -19.46
C TYR A 57 -12.52 -17.21 -19.52
N THR A 58 -13.34 -17.08 -18.48
CA THR A 58 -14.63 -17.79 -18.36
C THR A 58 -15.77 -17.15 -19.16
N GLY A 59 -15.50 -16.11 -19.96
CA GLY A 59 -16.52 -15.35 -20.68
C GLY A 59 -17.24 -14.29 -19.84
N SER A 60 -16.87 -14.14 -18.57
CA SER A 60 -17.42 -13.14 -17.65
C SER A 60 -16.37 -12.10 -17.25
N LYS A 61 -16.84 -10.92 -16.86
CA LYS A 61 -15.99 -9.87 -16.28
C LYS A 61 -15.30 -10.39 -15.01
N ILE A 62 -13.99 -10.17 -14.89
CA ILE A 62 -13.16 -10.56 -13.76
C ILE A 62 -12.70 -9.29 -13.03
N ASP A 63 -13.03 -9.15 -11.75
CA ASP A 63 -12.39 -8.16 -10.88
C ASP A 63 -11.08 -8.74 -10.33
N ILE A 64 -9.97 -8.01 -10.50
CA ILE A 64 -8.65 -8.44 -10.04
C ILE A 64 -8.62 -8.65 -8.52
N ARG A 65 -9.41 -7.88 -7.76
CA ARG A 65 -9.54 -8.03 -6.29
C ARG A 65 -10.16 -9.35 -5.87
N ASP A 66 -11.03 -9.92 -6.71
CA ASP A 66 -11.75 -11.16 -6.38
C ASP A 66 -10.88 -12.39 -6.63
N VAL A 67 -9.86 -12.26 -7.47
CA VAL A 67 -9.00 -13.38 -7.89
C VAL A 67 -7.67 -13.38 -7.15
N PHE A 68 -7.01 -12.22 -7.06
CA PHE A 68 -5.71 -12.11 -6.41
C PHE A 68 -5.88 -11.75 -4.92
N ASP A 69 -5.17 -12.45 -4.04
CA ASP A 69 -5.10 -12.08 -2.63
C ASP A 69 -4.19 -10.85 -2.45
N ILE A 70 -4.76 -9.66 -2.63
CA ILE A 70 -4.04 -8.38 -2.59
C ILE A 70 -4.19 -7.73 -1.22
N LYS A 71 -3.06 -7.40 -0.60
CA LYS A 71 -2.99 -6.77 0.73
C LYS A 71 -1.89 -5.72 0.78
N VAL A 72 -2.06 -4.72 1.63
CA VAL A 72 -0.95 -3.86 2.07
C VAL A 72 -0.42 -4.41 3.39
N VAL A 73 0.88 -4.68 3.45
CA VAL A 73 1.52 -5.32 4.61
C VAL A 73 2.70 -4.49 5.10
N LYS A 74 2.95 -4.51 6.41
CA LYS A 74 4.16 -3.91 6.98
C LYS A 74 5.40 -4.64 6.50
N GLU A 75 6.41 -3.92 6.04
CA GLU A 75 7.66 -4.55 5.62
C GLU A 75 8.37 -5.25 6.79
N SER A 76 8.26 -4.69 8.00
CA SER A 76 8.97 -5.20 9.18
C SER A 76 8.55 -6.58 9.65
N ASN A 77 7.31 -7.00 9.39
CA ASN A 77 6.77 -8.27 9.92
C ASN A 77 5.66 -8.91 9.09
N GLY A 78 5.34 -8.36 7.91
CA GLY A 78 4.29 -8.88 7.04
C GLY A 78 2.86 -8.74 7.57
N LYS A 79 2.63 -8.05 8.70
CA LYS A 79 1.27 -7.86 9.22
C LYS A 79 0.46 -6.95 8.29
N THR A 80 -0.73 -7.42 7.93
CA THR A 80 -1.68 -6.68 7.10
C THR A 80 -2.17 -5.39 7.75
N ILE A 81 -2.23 -4.32 6.98
CA ILE A 81 -2.90 -3.07 7.33
C ILE A 81 -4.38 -3.21 6.97
N LYS A 82 -5.23 -3.55 7.95
CA LYS A 82 -6.61 -3.98 7.71
C LYS A 82 -7.51 -2.95 7.01
N PHE A 83 -7.25 -1.65 7.22
CA PHE A 83 -8.05 -0.58 6.61
C PHE A 83 -7.55 -0.22 5.21
N ALA A 84 -6.37 -0.70 4.80
CA ALA A 84 -5.77 -0.30 3.55
C ALA A 84 -6.56 -0.85 2.36
N GLN A 85 -6.91 0.04 1.44
CA GLN A 85 -7.61 -0.26 0.20
C GLN A 85 -6.73 0.22 -0.95
N PRO A 86 -5.81 -0.62 -1.47
CA PRO A 86 -4.97 -0.23 -2.58
C PRO A 86 -5.81 -0.01 -3.85
N ILE A 87 -5.38 0.95 -4.65
CA ILE A 87 -5.95 1.25 -5.96
C ILE A 87 -5.38 0.24 -6.94
N ILE A 88 -6.25 -0.42 -7.71
CA ILE A 88 -5.85 -1.39 -8.73
C ILE A 88 -6.28 -0.84 -10.08
N ARG A 89 -5.33 -0.81 -11.01
CA ARG A 89 -5.56 -0.47 -12.41
C ARG A 89 -5.04 -1.59 -13.29
N SER A 90 -5.75 -1.88 -14.35
CA SER A 90 -5.36 -2.78 -15.40
C SER A 90 -5.49 -2.09 -16.75
N TYR A 91 -4.51 -2.32 -17.60
CA TYR A 91 -4.44 -1.77 -18.95
C TYR A 91 -4.36 -2.91 -19.95
N PHE A 92 -5.24 -2.91 -20.95
CA PHE A 92 -5.22 -3.92 -22.01
C PHE A 92 -4.25 -3.50 -23.12
N LEU A 93 -3.13 -4.22 -23.26
CA LEU A 93 -1.99 -3.77 -24.07
C LEU A 93 -2.25 -3.69 -25.57
N SER A 94 -3.27 -4.38 -26.11
CA SER A 94 -3.54 -4.35 -27.55
C SER A 94 -4.56 -3.29 -27.97
N SER A 95 -5.00 -2.42 -27.06
CA SER A 95 -5.90 -1.30 -27.35
C SER A 95 -5.26 0.02 -26.93
N GLU A 96 -5.58 1.11 -27.63
CA GLU A 96 -5.29 2.50 -27.19
C GLU A 96 -6.08 2.89 -25.91
N GLY A 97 -6.46 1.90 -25.09
CA GLY A 97 -7.57 1.94 -24.15
C GLY A 97 -7.21 2.39 -22.73
N ASN A 98 -8.14 3.13 -22.14
CA ASN A 98 -8.07 3.68 -20.79
C ASN A 98 -7.88 2.63 -19.68
N TYR A 99 -7.37 3.07 -18.53
CA TYR A 99 -7.27 2.26 -17.31
C TYR A 99 -8.65 1.74 -16.87
N GLN A 100 -8.75 0.43 -16.64
CA GLN A 100 -9.93 -0.22 -16.05
C GLN A 100 -9.50 -1.07 -14.86
N SER A 101 -10.37 -1.29 -13.87
CA SER A 101 -10.04 -2.14 -12.71
C SER A 101 -10.39 -3.62 -12.91
N PHE A 102 -10.70 -4.02 -14.15
CA PHE A 102 -11.25 -5.34 -14.45
C PHE A 102 -10.79 -5.84 -15.82
N VAL A 103 -10.86 -7.16 -15.97
CA VAL A 103 -10.62 -7.89 -17.22
C VAL A 103 -11.97 -8.31 -17.79
N ASN A 104 -12.17 -8.17 -19.09
CA ASN A 104 -13.43 -8.47 -19.78
C ASN A 104 -13.24 -9.12 -21.16
N GLN A 105 -12.01 -9.48 -21.51
CA GLN A 105 -11.69 -10.16 -22.75
C GLN A 105 -10.34 -10.87 -22.62
N LYS A 106 -10.05 -11.74 -23.58
CA LYS A 106 -8.76 -12.43 -23.68
C LYS A 106 -7.65 -11.47 -24.11
N GLY A 107 -6.43 -11.74 -23.66
CA GLY A 107 -5.21 -11.08 -24.09
C GLY A 107 -4.33 -10.64 -22.93
N LYS A 108 -3.37 -9.74 -23.23
CA LYS A 108 -2.35 -9.30 -22.28
C LYS A 108 -2.77 -7.99 -21.59
N TYR A 109 -2.74 -8.02 -20.27
CA TYR A 109 -2.99 -6.88 -19.41
C TYR A 109 -1.74 -6.49 -18.63
N TYR A 110 -1.55 -5.21 -18.38
CA TYR A 110 -0.60 -4.68 -17.41
C TYR A 110 -1.39 -4.29 -16.17
N VAL A 111 -1.07 -4.90 -15.03
CA VAL A 111 -1.74 -4.62 -13.75
C VAL A 111 -0.82 -3.79 -12.89
N GLU A 112 -1.34 -2.68 -12.38
CA GLU A 112 -0.68 -1.76 -11.47
C GLU A 112 -1.51 -1.68 -10.17
N ILE A 113 -0.84 -1.85 -9.04
CA ILE A 113 -1.44 -1.75 -7.72
C ILE A 113 -0.69 -0.68 -6.94
N GLU A 114 -1.41 0.29 -6.39
CA GLU A 114 -0.84 1.41 -5.68
C GLU A 114 -1.46 1.59 -4.30
N TRP A 115 -0.64 1.99 -3.35
CA TRP A 115 -1.07 2.40 -2.03
C TRP A 115 -0.45 3.75 -1.67
N ASN A 116 -1.28 4.65 -1.11
CA ASN A 116 -0.87 5.92 -0.51
C ASN A 116 0.02 6.80 -1.41
N ARG A 117 -0.22 6.79 -2.73
CA ARG A 117 0.60 7.58 -3.69
C ARG A 117 0.47 9.10 -3.50
N GLN A 118 -0.64 9.56 -2.94
CA GLN A 118 -0.90 10.98 -2.65
C GLN A 118 -0.50 11.38 -1.21
N ASP A 119 0.15 10.48 -0.46
CA ASP A 119 0.58 10.69 0.93
C ASP A 119 -0.56 11.13 1.88
N GLU A 120 -1.80 10.71 1.61
CA GLU A 120 -2.97 10.95 2.47
C GLU A 120 -2.79 10.33 3.87
N PHE A 121 -2.06 9.21 3.96
CA PHE A 121 -1.75 8.51 5.20
C PHE A 121 -0.31 8.81 5.64
N LEU A 122 -0.10 9.97 6.28
CA LEU A 122 1.23 10.48 6.69
C LEU A 122 2.06 9.53 7.56
N ASN A 123 1.43 8.57 8.24
CA ASN A 123 2.10 7.59 9.10
C ASN A 123 2.51 6.31 8.37
N TYR A 124 2.26 6.21 7.06
CA TYR A 124 2.57 5.04 6.24
C TYR A 124 3.34 5.46 4.98
N SER A 125 4.27 4.63 4.50
CA SER A 125 4.90 4.88 3.20
C SER A 125 3.91 4.63 2.06
N SER A 126 4.21 5.14 0.87
CA SER A 126 3.61 4.69 -0.38
C SER A 126 4.15 3.31 -0.77
N ALA A 127 3.40 2.58 -1.60
CA ALA A 127 3.84 1.31 -2.17
C ALA A 127 3.26 1.12 -3.58
N LEU A 128 4.03 0.46 -4.44
CA LEU A 128 3.69 0.15 -5.83
C LEU A 128 4.06 -1.31 -6.11
N MET A 129 3.22 -1.98 -6.89
CA MET A 129 3.48 -3.31 -7.45
C MET A 129 2.84 -3.35 -8.84
N ASP A 130 3.53 -4.00 -9.77
CA ASP A 130 3.02 -4.24 -11.09
C ASP A 130 3.39 -5.65 -11.58
N PHE A 131 2.61 -6.15 -12.53
CA PHE A 131 2.85 -7.44 -13.20
C PHE A 131 2.07 -7.52 -14.52
N TYR A 132 2.46 -8.45 -15.39
CA TYR A 132 1.67 -8.79 -16.57
C TYR A 132 0.66 -9.89 -16.24
N LEU A 133 -0.56 -9.72 -16.74
CA LEU A 133 -1.64 -10.69 -16.63
C LEU A 133 -2.05 -11.16 -18.04
N TYR A 134 -1.84 -12.43 -18.32
CA TYR A 134 -2.32 -13.08 -19.53
C TYR A 134 -3.66 -13.75 -19.27
N VAL A 135 -4.64 -13.44 -20.10
CA VAL A 135 -6.01 -13.93 -19.96
C VAL A 135 -6.34 -14.76 -21.21
N GLU A 136 -6.49 -16.07 -21.04
CA GLU A 136 -6.50 -17.06 -22.13
C GLU A 136 -7.85 -17.69 -22.41
#